data_AF-S4RU76-F1
#
_entry.id   AF-S4RU76-F1
#
_cell.length_a   1.000
_cell.length_b   1.000
_cell.length_c   1.000
_cell.angle_alpha   90.00
_cell.angle_beta   90.00
_cell.angle_gamma   90.00
#
_symmetry.space_group_name_H-M   'P 1'
#
loop_
_entity.id
_entity.type
_entity.pdbx_description
1 polymer ?
#
loop_
_entity_poly.entity_id
_entity_poly.type
_entity_poly.pdbx_seq_one_letter_code
_entity_poly.pdbx_strand_id
1 'polypeptide(L)'
;SGASGGICERNKLFSDRTRKSLNTGIVTVNNYGSHVPLKVSIITITHEVGHNFGSPHDSEARCMPGESQERAQRTAGNYLMYPYAQSGDKPNNMLFSPCSVDSISKVLKAKRNLCFIESDTPVCGNGLVEEDEECDCGFEEDCVDLCCFPASAPAGQRCRLRPDVECSPSEGPCCSHECKLHAAGKLCRPEAECSKAGVCSGDMVICLASEPKDNHTVCNRGSQICMQGLCSGSICELYGLEECHCPGESPEAQCHICCSNPGESSSCAGTSAERWRRYFNGSRVALQPGSPCDGLRGYCDAMRRCRRVDAEGPLVRLKKAFFEGKIYLNVVQWVQAHWWGAALIGVGVVVAMILFIVVCSAHVPSSNPNFTPPR
;
A
#
# COMPACT_ATOMS: atom_id res chain seq x y z
N SER A 1 15.84 19.12 16.47
CA SER A 1 14.38 19.23 16.25
C SER A 1 13.92 18.09 15.36
N GLY A 2 13.12 17.17 15.89
CA GLY A 2 12.58 16.03 15.12
C GLY A 2 11.47 16.46 14.17
N ALA A 3 11.28 15.73 13.08
CA ALA A 3 10.14 15.92 12.18
C ALA A 3 8.82 15.66 12.94
N SER A 4 7.79 16.46 12.64
CA SER A 4 6.44 16.28 13.21
C SER A 4 5.68 15.21 12.41
N GLY A 5 4.90 14.37 13.09
CA GLY A 5 4.08 13.32 12.45
C GLY A 5 4.35 11.90 12.96
N GLY A 6 3.48 10.99 12.56
CA GLY A 6 3.50 9.58 12.96
C GLY A 6 2.83 9.34 14.32
N ILE A 7 3.18 8.22 14.95
CA ILE A 7 2.58 7.79 16.22
C ILE A 7 2.72 8.85 17.33
N CYS A 8 1.74 8.88 18.23
CA CYS A 8 1.65 9.76 19.40
C CYS A 8 1.77 11.27 19.10
N GLU A 9 1.49 11.72 17.86
CA GLU A 9 1.49 13.14 17.53
C GLU A 9 0.21 13.82 18.07
N ARG A 10 0.37 14.94 18.79
CA ARG A 10 -0.75 15.72 19.34
C ARG A 10 -1.21 16.82 18.38
N ASN A 11 -2.46 17.25 18.56
CA ASN A 11 -3.02 18.40 17.86
C ASN A 11 -2.22 19.68 18.20
N LYS A 12 -1.62 20.31 17.19
CA LYS A 12 -0.87 21.57 17.33
C LYS A 12 -1.06 22.48 16.13
N LEU A 13 -0.71 23.75 16.32
CA LEU A 13 -0.73 24.78 15.27
C LEU A 13 0.49 24.62 14.34
N PHE A 14 0.26 24.59 13.03
CA PHE A 14 1.32 24.51 12.01
C PHE A 14 1.58 25.87 11.35
N SER A 15 2.62 25.94 10.51
CA SER A 15 3.07 27.15 9.82
C SER A 15 1.98 27.79 8.93
N ASP A 16 1.03 26.99 8.47
CA ASP A 16 -0.14 27.43 7.70
C ASP A 16 -1.29 27.98 8.58
N ARG A 17 -1.05 28.18 9.88
CA ARG A 17 -2.01 28.66 10.89
C ARG A 17 -3.22 27.76 11.09
N THR A 18 -3.13 26.49 10.69
CA THR A 18 -4.17 25.50 10.96
C THR A 18 -3.74 24.55 12.06
N ARG A 19 -4.72 24.12 12.85
CA ARG A 19 -4.51 23.08 13.87
C ARG A 19 -4.68 21.72 13.22
N LYS A 20 -3.65 20.88 13.28
CA LYS A 20 -3.67 19.55 12.68
C LYS A 20 -3.16 18.51 13.66
N SER A 21 -3.59 17.27 13.44
CA SER A 21 -3.05 16.06 14.06
C SER A 21 -2.44 15.20 12.95
N LEU A 22 -1.12 14.98 13.02
CA LEU A 22 -0.37 14.26 11.98
C LEU A 22 -0.09 12.79 12.35
N ASN A 23 -0.91 12.23 13.24
CA ASN A 23 -1.01 10.81 13.57
C ASN A 23 -2.14 10.14 12.78
N THR A 24 -2.28 10.51 11.51
CA THR A 24 -3.38 10.12 10.63
C THR A 24 -2.83 9.35 9.42
N GLY A 25 -3.67 8.52 8.82
CA GLY A 25 -3.37 7.76 7.61
C GLY A 25 -4.64 7.53 6.81
N ILE A 26 -4.51 7.35 5.50
CA ILE A 26 -5.63 7.11 4.60
C ILE A 26 -5.27 5.92 3.72
N VAL A 27 -6.22 5.00 3.54
CA VAL A 27 -6.12 3.90 2.59
C VAL A 27 -7.38 3.87 1.73
N THR A 28 -7.26 3.30 0.53
CA THR A 28 -8.38 3.03 -0.36
C THR A 28 -8.41 1.55 -0.71
N VAL A 29 -9.62 0.97 -0.75
CA VAL A 29 -9.84 -0.40 -1.24
C VAL A 29 -10.21 -0.43 -2.73
N ASN A 30 -10.10 0.70 -3.42
CA ASN A 30 -10.33 0.84 -4.85
C ASN A 30 -9.11 1.45 -5.53
N ASN A 31 -8.61 0.80 -6.57
CA ASN A 31 -7.50 1.27 -7.40
C ASN A 31 -7.85 1.10 -8.88
N TYR A 32 -7.73 2.17 -9.68
CA TYR A 32 -8.11 2.19 -11.10
C TYR A 32 -9.53 1.66 -11.41
N GLY A 33 -10.49 1.85 -10.49
CA GLY A 33 -11.88 1.41 -10.66
C GLY A 33 -12.11 -0.09 -10.35
N SER A 34 -11.09 -0.78 -9.87
CA SER A 34 -11.15 -2.17 -9.42
C SER A 34 -11.05 -2.26 -7.89
N HIS A 35 -11.87 -3.12 -7.29
CA HIS A 35 -11.74 -3.42 -5.87
C HIS A 35 -10.43 -4.20 -5.62
N VAL A 36 -9.61 -3.69 -4.71
CA VAL A 36 -8.36 -4.31 -4.27
C VAL A 36 -8.68 -5.52 -3.36
N PRO A 37 -8.09 -6.71 -3.61
CA PRO A 37 -8.30 -7.87 -2.75
C PRO A 37 -7.88 -7.63 -1.29
N LEU A 38 -8.58 -8.25 -0.34
CA LEU A 38 -8.34 -8.09 1.11
C LEU A 38 -6.86 -8.24 1.49
N LYS A 39 -6.17 -9.22 0.91
CA LYS A 39 -4.74 -9.48 1.15
C LYS A 39 -3.87 -8.27 0.82
N VAL A 40 -4.12 -7.61 -0.31
CA VAL A 40 -3.39 -6.41 -0.74
C VAL A 40 -3.81 -5.21 0.09
N SER A 41 -5.10 -5.09 0.45
CA SER A 41 -5.56 -4.03 1.36
C SER A 41 -4.91 -4.08 2.74
N ILE A 42 -4.73 -5.28 3.31
CA ILE A 42 -4.01 -5.47 4.57
C ILE A 42 -2.56 -4.97 4.42
N ILE A 43 -1.87 -5.37 3.35
CA ILE A 43 -0.51 -4.90 3.04
C ILE A 43 -0.46 -3.37 2.94
N THR A 44 -1.39 -2.75 2.22
CA THR A 44 -1.45 -1.28 2.09
C THR A 44 -1.70 -0.59 3.43
N ILE A 45 -2.63 -1.09 4.24
CA ILE A 45 -2.86 -0.54 5.60
C ILE A 45 -1.61 -0.67 6.45
N THR A 46 -0.97 -1.84 6.46
CA THR A 46 0.25 -2.06 7.22
C THR A 46 1.41 -1.19 6.71
N HIS A 47 1.49 -0.91 5.40
CA HIS A 47 2.47 0.01 4.82
C HIS A 47 2.30 1.43 5.35
N GLU A 48 1.08 1.98 5.31
CA GLU A 48 0.79 3.33 5.81
C GLU A 48 0.96 3.43 7.34
N VAL A 49 0.63 2.36 8.07
CA VAL A 49 0.93 2.25 9.50
C VAL A 49 2.44 2.21 9.72
N GLY A 50 3.20 1.50 8.89
CA GLY A 50 4.66 1.46 8.92
C GLY A 50 5.30 2.85 8.80
N HIS A 51 4.75 3.71 7.93
CA HIS A 51 5.12 5.12 7.85
C HIS A 51 4.82 5.89 9.13
N ASN A 52 3.66 5.67 9.76
CA ASN A 52 3.34 6.28 11.05
C ASN A 52 4.30 5.84 12.17
N PHE A 53 4.78 4.60 12.11
CA PHE A 53 5.84 4.09 13.01
C PHE A 53 7.25 4.55 12.60
N GLY A 54 7.37 5.36 11.54
CA GLY A 54 8.61 6.04 11.15
C GLY A 54 9.51 5.23 10.23
N SER A 55 9.02 4.15 9.60
CA SER A 55 9.76 3.51 8.53
C SER A 55 9.68 4.34 7.25
N PRO A 56 10.81 4.72 6.63
CA PRO A 56 10.82 5.13 5.24
C PRO A 56 10.58 3.92 4.32
N HIS A 57 10.48 4.18 3.01
CA HIS A 57 10.54 3.11 2.01
C HIS A 57 11.89 2.39 2.04
N ASP A 58 11.85 1.08 1.75
CA ASP A 58 13.05 0.28 1.57
C ASP A 58 13.82 0.77 0.32
N SER A 59 15.11 1.07 0.48
CA SER A 59 15.97 1.54 -0.62
C SER A 59 17.31 0.81 -0.70
N GLU A 60 17.67 0.03 0.32
CA GLU A 60 18.91 -0.73 0.37
C GLU A 60 18.70 -2.14 -0.21
N ALA A 61 19.69 -2.69 -0.92
CA ALA A 61 19.59 -4.01 -1.55
C ALA A 61 19.23 -5.13 -0.57
N ARG A 62 19.76 -5.07 0.68
CA ARG A 62 19.42 -6.03 1.75
C ARG A 62 17.96 -5.99 2.20
N CYS A 63 17.24 -4.93 1.85
CA CYS A 63 15.84 -4.68 2.20
C CYS A 63 14.92 -4.71 0.96
N MET A 64 15.45 -5.04 -0.22
CA MET A 64 14.68 -5.24 -1.45
C MET A 64 15.12 -6.53 -2.17
N PRO A 65 14.98 -7.71 -1.52
CA PRO A 65 15.48 -8.96 -2.09
C PRO A 65 14.77 -9.37 -3.39
N GLY A 66 13.59 -8.82 -3.69
CA GLY A 66 12.90 -8.97 -4.98
C GLY A 66 13.66 -8.39 -6.18
N GLU A 67 14.60 -7.46 -5.95
CA GLU A 67 15.44 -6.88 -7.00
C GLU A 67 16.80 -7.58 -7.15
N SER A 68 17.06 -8.61 -6.33
CA SER A 68 18.31 -9.37 -6.37
C SER A 68 18.48 -10.16 -7.67
N GLN A 69 19.72 -10.49 -8.04
CA GLN A 69 19.98 -11.41 -9.15
C GLN A 69 19.76 -12.88 -8.75
N GLU A 70 19.82 -13.18 -7.45
CA GLU A 70 19.65 -14.54 -6.95
C GLU A 70 18.19 -14.98 -7.01
N ARG A 71 17.93 -16.12 -7.65
CA ARG A 71 16.57 -16.67 -7.81
C ARG A 71 15.86 -16.84 -6.47
N ALA A 72 16.54 -17.40 -5.46
CA ALA A 72 15.97 -17.64 -4.14
C ALA A 72 15.48 -16.34 -3.46
N GLN A 73 16.27 -15.27 -3.55
CA GLN A 73 15.91 -13.97 -3.00
C GLN A 73 14.73 -13.33 -3.75
N ARG A 74 14.75 -13.39 -5.10
CA ARG A 74 13.63 -12.91 -5.92
C ARG A 74 12.32 -13.63 -5.64
N THR A 75 12.38 -14.95 -5.44
CA THR A 75 11.19 -15.76 -5.14
C THR A 75 10.58 -15.42 -3.77
N ALA A 76 11.37 -14.90 -2.83
CA ALA A 76 10.87 -14.43 -1.54
C ALA A 76 10.12 -13.09 -1.63
N GLY A 77 10.35 -12.30 -2.70
CA GLY A 77 9.71 -11.01 -2.95
C GLY A 77 10.20 -9.88 -2.05
N ASN A 78 9.71 -8.66 -2.27
CA ASN A 78 10.05 -7.50 -1.44
C ASN A 78 9.24 -7.43 -0.13
N TYR A 79 9.72 -6.64 0.83
CA TYR A 79 9.08 -6.43 2.13
C TYR A 79 7.92 -5.42 2.06
N LEU A 80 7.20 -5.25 3.18
CA LEU A 80 6.04 -4.35 3.32
C LEU A 80 6.33 -2.91 2.86
N MET A 81 7.51 -2.37 3.18
CA MET A 81 7.86 -0.96 2.93
C MET A 81 8.49 -0.73 1.55
N TYR A 82 8.34 -1.67 0.62
CA TYR A 82 8.74 -1.45 -0.77
C TYR A 82 7.94 -0.30 -1.40
N PRO A 83 8.58 0.63 -2.14
CA PRO A 83 7.92 1.84 -2.65
C PRO A 83 6.95 1.62 -3.82
N TYR A 84 6.89 0.42 -4.39
CA TYR A 84 6.07 0.11 -5.57
C TYR A 84 5.07 -1.01 -5.29
N ALA A 85 4.36 -1.47 -6.32
CA ALA A 85 3.29 -2.45 -6.16
C ALA A 85 3.73 -3.76 -5.54
N GLN A 86 2.86 -4.40 -4.76
CA GLN A 86 3.01 -5.78 -4.32
C GLN A 86 1.73 -6.57 -4.62
N SER A 87 1.87 -7.80 -5.11
CA SER A 87 0.74 -8.72 -5.28
C SER A 87 0.28 -9.34 -3.95
N GLY A 88 1.17 -9.35 -2.94
CA GLY A 88 0.95 -10.00 -1.65
C GLY A 88 1.26 -11.50 -1.65
N ASP A 89 1.57 -12.09 -2.81
CA ASP A 89 1.74 -13.55 -2.93
C ASP A 89 3.10 -14.07 -2.52
N LYS A 90 4.05 -13.18 -2.23
CA LYS A 90 5.40 -13.58 -1.84
C LYS A 90 5.57 -13.60 -0.32
N PRO A 91 6.38 -14.53 0.23
CA PRO A 91 6.58 -14.67 1.67
C PRO A 91 6.95 -13.38 2.42
N ASN A 92 7.79 -12.52 1.82
CA ASN A 92 8.22 -11.27 2.46
C ASN A 92 7.16 -10.16 2.43
N ASN A 93 6.11 -10.27 1.62
CA ASN A 93 5.13 -9.18 1.45
C ASN A 93 4.36 -8.86 2.74
N MET A 94 4.35 -9.77 3.71
CA MET A 94 3.71 -9.59 5.03
C MET A 94 4.70 -9.27 6.15
N LEU A 95 5.99 -9.06 5.82
CA LEU A 95 7.06 -8.85 6.79
C LEU A 95 7.69 -7.48 6.61
N PHE A 96 8.12 -6.88 7.73
CA PHE A 96 8.99 -5.71 7.69
C PHE A 96 10.42 -6.12 7.36
N SER A 97 11.13 -5.30 6.59
CA SER A 97 12.54 -5.51 6.31
C SER A 97 13.39 -5.23 7.56
N PRO A 98 14.65 -5.70 7.63
CA PRO A 98 15.58 -5.29 8.67
C PRO A 98 15.73 -3.75 8.77
N CYS A 99 15.71 -3.04 7.64
CA CYS A 99 15.80 -1.57 7.59
C CYS A 99 14.57 -0.91 8.23
N SER A 100 13.37 -1.44 7.95
CA SER A 100 12.13 -0.96 8.54
C SER A 100 12.11 -1.19 10.04
N VAL A 101 12.50 -2.39 10.50
CA VAL A 101 12.58 -2.75 11.92
C VAL A 101 13.52 -1.81 12.69
N ASP A 102 14.70 -1.51 12.13
CA ASP A 102 15.64 -0.56 12.74
C ASP A 102 15.06 0.84 12.90
N SER A 103 14.34 1.32 11.88
CA SER A 103 13.73 2.66 11.87
C SER A 103 12.58 2.75 12.87
N ILE A 104 11.68 1.76 12.82
CA ILE A 104 10.53 1.63 13.74
C ILE A 104 11.01 1.54 15.18
N SER A 105 12.04 0.73 15.45
CA SER A 105 12.60 0.55 16.80
C SER A 105 13.10 1.85 17.42
N LYS A 106 13.69 2.74 16.62
CA LYS A 106 14.17 4.06 17.08
C LYS A 106 12.99 4.96 17.48
N VAL A 107 11.93 4.98 16.67
CA VAL A 107 10.74 5.79 16.95
C VAL A 107 9.99 5.24 18.16
N LEU A 108 9.82 3.93 18.28
CA LEU A 108 9.20 3.31 19.45
C LEU A 108 9.93 3.65 20.75
N LYS A 109 11.27 3.58 20.77
CA LYS A 109 12.09 3.99 21.92
C LYS A 109 11.84 5.44 22.33
N ALA A 110 11.59 6.32 21.37
CA ALA A 110 11.42 7.75 21.62
C ALA A 110 9.96 8.14 21.95
N LYS A 111 8.97 7.51 21.32
CA LYS A 111 7.58 7.98 21.32
C LYS A 111 6.59 7.07 22.07
N ARG A 112 6.88 5.78 22.28
CA ARG A 112 5.87 4.83 22.82
C ARG A 112 5.28 5.30 24.16
N ASN A 113 6.12 5.81 25.07
CA ASN A 113 5.72 6.22 26.42
C ASN A 113 4.80 7.46 26.43
N LEU A 114 4.56 8.10 25.27
CA LEU A 114 3.73 9.29 25.16
C LEU A 114 2.23 8.95 25.03
N CYS A 115 1.88 7.77 24.50
CA CYS A 115 0.49 7.42 24.22
C CYS A 115 0.15 5.92 24.21
N PHE A 116 1.12 5.01 24.25
CA PHE A 116 0.81 3.58 24.25
C PHE A 116 0.26 3.15 25.61
N ILE A 117 -0.65 2.16 25.57
CA ILE A 117 -1.23 1.48 26.73
C ILE A 117 -0.72 0.04 26.78
N GLU A 118 -1.01 -0.67 27.87
CA GLU A 118 -0.64 -2.08 28.03
C GLU A 118 -1.48 -2.97 27.09
N SER A 119 -0.87 -4.05 26.57
CA SER A 119 -1.37 -4.83 25.43
C SER A 119 -2.70 -5.55 25.65
N ASP A 120 -3.01 -5.87 26.89
CA ASP A 120 -4.08 -6.82 27.23
C ASP A 120 -5.24 -6.08 27.90
N THR A 121 -5.59 -4.91 27.37
CA THR A 121 -6.78 -4.17 27.81
C THR A 121 -7.85 -4.26 26.74
N PRO A 122 -8.74 -5.28 26.79
CA PRO A 122 -9.95 -5.33 25.98
C PRO A 122 -10.71 -4.00 26.05
N VAL A 123 -11.18 -3.52 24.91
CA VAL A 123 -11.86 -2.22 24.80
C VAL A 123 -13.31 -2.42 24.36
N CYS A 124 -14.14 -2.77 25.33
CA CYS A 124 -15.59 -2.76 25.20
C CYS A 124 -16.10 -1.44 24.63
N GLY A 125 -16.73 -1.52 23.45
CA GLY A 125 -17.30 -0.41 22.70
C GLY A 125 -16.62 -0.15 21.36
N ASN A 126 -15.63 -0.95 20.96
CA ASN A 126 -14.93 -0.85 19.68
C ASN A 126 -15.58 -1.71 18.57
N GLY A 127 -16.57 -2.54 18.92
CA GLY A 127 -17.31 -3.40 18.01
C GLY A 127 -16.59 -4.72 17.66
N LEU A 128 -15.56 -5.10 18.41
CA LEU A 128 -14.81 -6.33 18.25
C LEU A 128 -14.86 -7.12 19.55
N VAL A 129 -15.30 -8.38 19.48
CA VAL A 129 -15.31 -9.25 20.67
C VAL A 129 -13.88 -9.65 21.02
N GLU A 130 -13.41 -9.19 22.17
CA GLU A 130 -12.08 -9.45 22.72
C GLU A 130 -12.12 -10.42 23.92
N GLU A 131 -10.97 -10.67 24.55
CA GLU A 131 -10.90 -11.50 25.76
C GLU A 131 -11.76 -10.88 26.89
N ASP A 132 -12.43 -11.71 27.68
CA ASP A 132 -13.39 -11.31 28.75
C ASP A 132 -14.71 -10.63 28.29
N GLU A 133 -14.95 -10.53 26.98
CA GLU A 133 -16.21 -10.04 26.40
C GLU A 133 -17.02 -11.19 25.77
N GLU A 134 -18.34 -11.15 25.90
CA GLU A 134 -19.24 -12.11 25.23
C GLU A 134 -19.78 -11.54 23.91
N CYS A 135 -19.84 -10.21 23.79
CA CYS A 135 -20.31 -9.48 22.61
C CYS A 135 -19.83 -8.02 22.69
N ASP A 136 -19.77 -7.31 21.56
CA ASP A 136 -19.51 -5.86 21.55
C ASP A 136 -20.34 -5.16 20.45
N CYS A 137 -21.40 -4.47 20.87
CA CYS A 137 -22.26 -3.70 19.98
C CYS A 137 -21.89 -2.20 19.91
N GLY A 138 -20.83 -1.76 20.58
CA GLY A 138 -20.44 -0.37 20.67
C GLY A 138 -21.04 0.38 21.87
N PHE A 139 -21.02 1.72 21.79
CA PHE A 139 -21.63 2.60 22.77
C PHE A 139 -23.15 2.71 22.56
N GLU A 140 -23.87 3.28 23.53
CA GLU A 140 -25.35 3.39 23.52
C GLU A 140 -25.92 3.94 22.19
N GLU A 141 -25.23 4.88 21.58
CA GLU A 141 -25.64 5.55 20.34
C GLU A 141 -25.48 4.67 19.08
N ASP A 142 -24.56 3.72 19.12
CA ASP A 142 -24.23 2.82 18.01
C ASP A 142 -24.83 1.40 18.21
N CYS A 143 -25.14 1.03 19.45
CA CYS A 143 -25.62 -0.30 19.82
C CYS A 143 -27.09 -0.50 19.45
N VAL A 144 -27.32 -0.88 18.19
CA VAL A 144 -28.63 -1.33 17.68
C VAL A 144 -28.92 -2.80 18.00
N ASP A 145 -27.94 -3.52 18.55
CA ASP A 145 -28.05 -4.94 18.87
C ASP A 145 -28.87 -5.17 20.15
N LEU A 146 -29.98 -5.92 20.02
CA LEU A 146 -30.86 -6.27 21.13
C LEU A 146 -30.29 -7.41 21.98
N CYS A 147 -29.27 -8.11 21.51
CA CYS A 147 -28.69 -9.29 22.15
C CYS A 147 -27.58 -8.94 23.15
N CYS A 148 -26.94 -7.78 22.96
CA CYS A 148 -25.80 -7.33 23.72
C CYS A 148 -26.14 -6.14 24.63
N PHE A 149 -25.42 -6.00 25.73
CA PHE A 149 -25.40 -4.78 26.52
C PHE A 149 -24.32 -3.81 26.00
N PRO A 150 -24.63 -2.51 25.83
CA PRO A 150 -23.68 -1.53 25.32
C PRO A 150 -22.53 -1.27 26.30
N ALA A 151 -21.45 -0.65 25.80
CA ALA A 151 -20.29 -0.30 26.61
C ALA A 151 -20.57 0.67 27.77
N SER A 152 -21.64 1.46 27.65
CA SER A 152 -22.19 2.37 28.67
C SER A 152 -22.86 1.65 29.84
N ALA A 153 -23.14 0.35 29.73
CA ALA A 153 -23.82 -0.41 30.76
C ALA A 153 -22.96 -0.55 32.04
N PRO A 154 -23.56 -0.92 33.18
CA PRO A 154 -22.82 -1.17 34.42
C PRO A 154 -21.70 -2.21 34.21
N ALA A 155 -20.60 -2.09 34.96
CA ALA A 155 -19.39 -2.89 34.75
C ALA A 155 -19.59 -4.42 34.73
N GLY A 156 -20.63 -4.94 35.39
CA GLY A 156 -20.97 -6.37 35.38
C GLY A 156 -21.82 -6.84 34.19
N GLN A 157 -22.26 -5.92 33.32
CA GLN A 157 -23.13 -6.19 32.17
C GLN A 157 -22.57 -5.67 30.85
N ARG A 158 -21.73 -4.63 30.86
CA ARG A 158 -21.11 -4.09 29.62
C ARG A 158 -20.44 -5.19 28.80
N CYS A 159 -20.66 -5.20 27.48
CA CYS A 159 -20.12 -6.18 26.54
C CYS A 159 -20.40 -7.64 26.93
N ARG A 160 -21.59 -7.87 27.51
CA ARG A 160 -22.13 -9.19 27.80
C ARG A 160 -23.47 -9.40 27.15
N LEU A 161 -23.79 -10.67 26.91
CA LEU A 161 -25.07 -11.06 26.38
C LEU A 161 -26.18 -10.73 27.38
N ARG A 162 -27.34 -10.36 26.85
CA ARG A 162 -28.54 -10.18 27.67
C ARG A 162 -29.04 -11.54 28.17
N PRO A 163 -29.83 -11.58 29.25
CA PRO A 163 -30.47 -12.81 29.70
C PRO A 163 -31.33 -13.43 28.59
N ASP A 164 -31.38 -14.77 28.56
CA ASP A 164 -32.24 -15.57 27.66
C ASP A 164 -31.93 -15.45 26.16
N VAL A 165 -30.71 -15.04 25.80
CA VAL A 165 -30.22 -15.04 24.42
C VAL A 165 -29.13 -16.10 24.21
N GLU A 166 -28.95 -16.55 22.97
CA GLU A 166 -27.97 -17.58 22.62
C GLU A 166 -26.67 -16.97 22.07
N CYS A 167 -26.76 -15.84 21.37
CA CYS A 167 -25.64 -15.16 20.73
C CYS A 167 -26.00 -13.70 20.39
N SER A 168 -25.00 -12.94 19.94
CA SER A 168 -25.07 -11.61 19.37
C SER A 168 -24.52 -11.59 17.93
N PRO A 169 -25.13 -10.80 17.01
CA PRO A 169 -24.56 -10.54 15.69
C PRO A 169 -23.14 -9.96 15.69
N SER A 170 -22.70 -9.34 16.79
CA SER A 170 -21.33 -8.82 16.92
C SER A 170 -20.28 -9.93 17.07
N GLU A 171 -20.69 -11.12 17.56
CA GLU A 171 -19.81 -12.29 17.64
C GLU A 171 -19.55 -12.91 16.27
N GLY A 172 -20.50 -12.81 15.35
CA GLY A 172 -20.33 -13.30 13.98
C GLY A 172 -21.60 -13.37 13.14
N PRO A 173 -21.43 -13.56 11.82
CA PRO A 173 -22.52 -13.50 10.85
C PRO A 173 -23.47 -14.71 10.91
N CYS A 174 -23.19 -15.73 11.73
CA CYS A 174 -24.08 -16.86 11.95
C CYS A 174 -25.02 -16.70 13.14
N CYS A 175 -25.04 -15.53 13.78
CA CYS A 175 -26.08 -15.14 14.74
C CYS A 175 -27.14 -14.26 14.08
N SER A 176 -28.41 -14.57 14.32
CA SER A 176 -29.54 -13.76 13.84
C SER A 176 -29.76 -12.52 14.71
N HIS A 177 -30.45 -11.50 14.19
CA HIS A 177 -30.90 -10.34 14.98
C HIS A 177 -31.89 -10.71 16.10
N GLU A 178 -32.51 -11.89 16.04
CA GLU A 178 -33.34 -12.45 17.12
C GLU A 178 -32.52 -13.19 18.20
N CYS A 179 -31.19 -13.01 18.21
CA CYS A 179 -30.27 -13.53 19.21
C CYS A 179 -30.21 -15.06 19.30
N LYS A 180 -30.30 -15.72 18.14
CA LYS A 180 -30.27 -17.17 17.97
C LYS A 180 -29.28 -17.58 16.89
N LEU A 181 -28.72 -18.77 17.05
CA LEU A 181 -27.88 -19.33 16.01
C LEU A 181 -28.69 -19.62 14.75
N HIS A 182 -28.12 -19.28 13.60
CA HIS A 182 -28.66 -19.71 12.33
C HIS A 182 -28.50 -21.21 12.15
N ALA A 183 -29.54 -21.87 11.63
CA ALA A 183 -29.51 -23.30 11.33
C ALA A 183 -28.39 -23.66 10.33
N ALA A 184 -27.93 -24.91 10.43
CA ALA A 184 -26.94 -25.48 9.53
C ALA A 184 -27.31 -25.26 8.05
N GLY A 185 -26.37 -24.77 7.25
CA GLY A 185 -26.57 -24.50 5.82
C GLY A 185 -27.02 -23.07 5.48
N LYS A 186 -27.31 -22.20 6.47
CA LYS A 186 -27.54 -20.77 6.21
C LYS A 186 -26.28 -20.14 5.60
N LEU A 187 -26.43 -19.42 4.49
CA LEU A 187 -25.34 -18.69 3.83
C LEU A 187 -24.81 -17.57 4.74
N CYS A 188 -23.50 -17.61 5.06
CA CYS A 188 -22.80 -16.57 5.82
C CYS A 188 -21.70 -15.87 5.02
N ARG A 189 -21.18 -16.51 3.97
CA ARG A 189 -20.23 -15.90 3.03
C ARG A 189 -20.63 -16.25 1.60
N PRO A 190 -20.80 -15.26 0.70
CA PRO A 190 -21.13 -15.54 -0.69
C PRO A 190 -20.00 -16.32 -1.37
N GLU A 191 -20.35 -17.08 -2.41
CA GLU A 191 -19.38 -17.75 -3.25
C GLU A 191 -18.46 -16.73 -3.96
N ALA A 192 -17.17 -17.02 -4.00
CA ALA A 192 -16.18 -16.22 -4.71
C ALA A 192 -15.62 -16.99 -5.92
N GLU A 193 -14.74 -16.36 -6.72
CA GLU A 193 -14.16 -17.02 -7.90
C GLU A 193 -13.39 -18.30 -7.54
N CYS A 194 -12.69 -18.33 -6.40
CA CYS A 194 -11.84 -19.44 -5.96
C CYS A 194 -12.29 -20.14 -4.67
N SER A 195 -13.38 -19.74 -4.04
CA SER A 195 -13.92 -20.39 -2.85
C SER A 195 -15.42 -20.60 -2.97
N LYS A 196 -15.91 -21.73 -2.44
CA LYS A 196 -17.34 -22.03 -2.39
C LYS A 196 -18.05 -21.09 -1.40
N ALA A 197 -19.38 -21.07 -1.45
CA ALA A 197 -20.18 -20.39 -0.45
C ALA A 197 -19.85 -20.90 0.97
N GLY A 198 -19.67 -19.99 1.92
CA GLY A 198 -19.54 -20.32 3.33
C GLY A 198 -20.92 -20.43 3.97
N VAL A 199 -21.14 -21.49 4.73
CA VAL A 199 -22.41 -21.74 5.41
C VAL A 199 -22.19 -21.92 6.91
N CYS A 200 -23.19 -21.52 7.69
CA CYS A 200 -23.21 -21.74 9.13
C CYS A 200 -23.30 -23.23 9.44
N SER A 201 -22.58 -23.67 10.47
CA SER A 201 -22.59 -25.06 10.95
C SER A 201 -23.86 -25.39 11.75
N GLY A 202 -24.52 -24.39 12.32
CA GLY A 202 -25.71 -24.54 13.16
C GLY A 202 -25.44 -24.47 14.66
N ASP A 203 -24.17 -24.53 15.07
CA ASP A 203 -23.71 -24.63 16.46
C ASP A 203 -22.62 -23.59 16.82
N MET A 204 -22.26 -22.72 15.88
CA MET A 204 -21.24 -21.67 16.05
C MET A 204 -21.69 -20.34 15.44
N VAL A 205 -21.33 -19.23 16.09
CA VAL A 205 -21.53 -17.85 15.60
C VAL A 205 -20.54 -17.47 14.48
N ILE A 206 -19.39 -18.13 14.44
CA ILE A 206 -18.31 -17.88 13.48
C ILE A 206 -18.62 -18.60 12.17
N CYS A 207 -18.57 -17.85 11.06
CA CYS A 207 -18.62 -18.43 9.72
C CYS A 207 -17.27 -19.06 9.35
N LEU A 208 -17.19 -20.38 9.43
CA LEU A 208 -16.00 -21.17 9.11
C LEU A 208 -15.43 -20.82 7.72
N ALA A 209 -14.14 -21.11 7.54
CA ALA A 209 -13.45 -20.88 6.28
C ALA A 209 -14.17 -21.61 5.13
N SER A 210 -14.41 -20.89 4.04
CA SER A 210 -15.03 -21.47 2.85
C SER A 210 -14.13 -22.54 2.23
N GLU A 211 -14.74 -23.63 1.77
CA GLU A 211 -14.01 -24.68 1.05
C GLU A 211 -13.39 -24.10 -0.24
N PRO A 212 -12.11 -24.37 -0.53
CA PRO A 212 -11.49 -23.92 -1.77
C PRO A 212 -12.12 -24.62 -2.97
N LYS A 213 -12.24 -23.90 -4.09
CA LYS A 213 -12.53 -24.51 -5.39
C LYS A 213 -11.30 -25.25 -5.91
N ASP A 214 -11.51 -26.10 -6.91
CA ASP A 214 -10.46 -26.89 -7.53
C ASP A 214 -9.29 -26.01 -8.01
N ASN A 215 -8.07 -26.47 -7.74
CA ASN A 215 -6.87 -25.80 -8.24
C ASN A 215 -6.91 -25.71 -9.77
N HIS A 216 -6.32 -24.64 -10.29
CA HIS A 216 -6.32 -24.29 -11.72
C HIS A 216 -7.69 -23.88 -12.29
N THR A 217 -8.72 -23.67 -11.45
CA THR A 217 -9.94 -22.96 -11.88
C THR A 217 -9.59 -21.54 -12.31
N VAL A 218 -10.12 -21.08 -13.44
CA VAL A 218 -9.83 -19.75 -13.98
C VAL A 218 -10.53 -18.66 -13.17
N CYS A 219 -9.80 -17.60 -12.80
CA CYS A 219 -10.30 -16.46 -12.03
C CYS A 219 -9.77 -15.12 -12.57
N ASN A 220 -10.19 -14.01 -11.96
CA ASN A 220 -9.84 -12.64 -12.31
C ASN A 220 -10.07 -12.32 -13.80
N ARG A 221 -11.25 -12.72 -14.32
CA ARG A 221 -11.62 -12.57 -15.75
C ARG A 221 -10.62 -13.21 -16.73
N GLY A 222 -10.04 -14.35 -16.37
CA GLY A 222 -9.19 -15.13 -17.27
C GLY A 222 -7.70 -14.84 -17.19
N SER A 223 -7.26 -13.91 -16.33
CA SER A 223 -5.84 -13.61 -16.18
C SER A 223 -5.11 -14.54 -15.20
N GLN A 224 -5.83 -15.13 -14.25
CA GLN A 224 -5.25 -15.90 -13.15
C GLN A 224 -5.97 -17.22 -12.95
N ILE A 225 -5.41 -18.03 -12.05
CA ILE A 225 -5.98 -19.30 -11.62
C ILE A 225 -6.02 -19.43 -10.10
N CYS A 226 -6.95 -20.26 -9.64
CA CYS A 226 -7.15 -20.59 -8.24
C CYS A 226 -6.08 -21.57 -7.76
N MET A 227 -5.43 -21.23 -6.64
CA MET A 227 -4.47 -22.06 -5.94
C MET A 227 -4.81 -22.05 -4.45
N GLN A 228 -5.20 -23.21 -3.91
CA GLN A 228 -5.59 -23.37 -2.49
C GLN A 228 -6.67 -22.36 -2.05
N GLY A 229 -7.64 -22.08 -2.92
CA GLY A 229 -8.73 -21.14 -2.65
C GLY A 229 -8.43 -19.66 -2.91
N LEU A 230 -7.21 -19.33 -3.37
CA LEU A 230 -6.78 -17.96 -3.67
C LEU A 230 -6.57 -17.75 -5.17
N CYS A 231 -6.99 -16.60 -5.69
CA CYS A 231 -6.75 -16.21 -7.08
C CYS A 231 -5.36 -15.56 -7.21
N SER A 232 -4.31 -16.37 -7.33
CA SER A 232 -2.91 -15.90 -7.30
C SER A 232 -2.02 -16.44 -8.43
N GLY A 233 -2.31 -17.61 -8.98
CA GLY A 233 -1.51 -18.20 -10.06
C GLY A 233 -1.77 -17.52 -11.41
N SER A 234 -0.85 -17.70 -12.36
CA SER A 234 -1.02 -17.20 -13.73
C SER A 234 -1.81 -18.15 -14.61
N ILE A 235 -2.57 -17.63 -15.59
CA ILE A 235 -3.22 -18.48 -16.61
C ILE A 235 -2.22 -19.33 -17.41
N CYS A 236 -0.93 -18.96 -17.45
CA CYS A 236 0.14 -19.75 -18.06
C CYS A 236 0.29 -21.14 -17.39
N GLU A 237 0.12 -21.22 -16.07
CA GLU A 237 0.36 -22.43 -15.28
C GLU A 237 -0.66 -23.54 -15.61
N LEU A 238 -1.88 -23.17 -16.03
CA LEU A 238 -2.90 -24.11 -16.52
C LEU A 238 -2.38 -24.98 -17.67
N TYR A 239 -1.41 -24.49 -18.43
CA TYR A 239 -0.81 -25.17 -19.58
C TYR A 239 0.62 -25.66 -19.34
N GLY A 240 1.07 -25.68 -18.08
CA GLY A 240 2.44 -26.05 -17.71
C GLY A 240 3.50 -25.03 -18.15
N LEU A 241 3.11 -23.76 -18.31
CA LEU A 241 4.00 -22.65 -18.65
C LEU A 241 4.23 -21.75 -17.43
N GLU A 242 5.30 -20.96 -17.44
CA GLU A 242 5.59 -19.95 -16.42
C GLU A 242 5.24 -18.56 -16.93
N GLU A 243 4.73 -17.68 -16.06
CA GLU A 243 4.56 -16.26 -16.39
C GLU A 243 5.92 -15.56 -16.51
N CYS A 244 6.05 -14.71 -17.52
CA CYS A 244 7.27 -13.98 -17.80
C CYS A 244 6.97 -12.51 -18.16
N HIS A 245 7.99 -11.65 -18.03
CA HIS A 245 7.85 -10.26 -18.43
C HIS A 245 7.84 -10.13 -19.95
N CYS A 246 6.80 -9.49 -20.49
CA CYS A 246 6.63 -9.34 -21.93
C CYS A 246 7.81 -8.62 -22.59
N PRO A 247 8.39 -9.16 -23.68
CA PRO A 247 9.43 -8.47 -24.42
C PRO A 247 8.82 -7.30 -25.21
N GLY A 248 9.33 -6.09 -24.97
CA GLY A 248 8.92 -4.87 -25.68
C GLY A 248 8.59 -3.70 -24.74
N GLU A 249 8.98 -2.48 -25.14
CA GLU A 249 8.87 -1.27 -24.29
C GLU A 249 7.51 -0.56 -24.39
N SER A 250 6.57 -1.01 -25.23
CA SER A 250 5.28 -0.33 -25.35
C SER A 250 4.48 -0.48 -24.05
N PRO A 251 3.96 0.61 -23.46
CA PRO A 251 3.16 0.58 -22.22
C PRO A 251 1.93 -0.34 -22.29
N GLU A 252 1.41 -0.57 -23.50
CA GLU A 252 0.29 -1.49 -23.75
C GLU A 252 0.71 -2.96 -23.65
N ALA A 253 1.90 -3.32 -24.16
CA ALA A 253 2.40 -4.70 -24.08
C ALA A 253 2.60 -5.18 -22.65
N GLN A 254 2.94 -4.26 -21.73
CA GLN A 254 3.18 -4.57 -20.31
C GLN A 254 1.90 -4.89 -19.51
N CYS A 255 0.72 -4.65 -20.08
CA CYS A 255 -0.59 -4.97 -19.48
C CYS A 255 -1.25 -6.20 -20.11
N HIS A 256 -0.44 -7.05 -20.73
CA HIS A 256 -0.84 -8.35 -21.26
C HIS A 256 -0.01 -9.45 -20.63
N ILE A 257 -0.56 -10.66 -20.62
CA ILE A 257 0.13 -11.83 -20.07
C ILE A 257 1.08 -12.39 -21.12
N CYS A 258 2.30 -12.69 -20.68
CA CYS A 258 3.30 -13.42 -21.43
C CYS A 258 3.68 -14.71 -20.70
N CYS A 259 3.83 -15.78 -21.46
CA CYS A 259 4.20 -17.09 -20.96
C CYS A 259 5.54 -17.53 -21.57
N SER A 260 6.29 -18.33 -20.82
CA SER A 260 7.51 -19.02 -21.24
C SER A 260 7.46 -20.50 -20.86
N ASN A 261 8.23 -21.33 -21.55
CA ASN A 261 8.55 -22.66 -21.07
C ASN A 261 9.26 -22.58 -19.70
N PRO A 262 9.02 -23.54 -18.79
CA PRO A 262 9.66 -23.56 -17.48
C PRO A 262 11.19 -23.52 -17.59
N GLY A 263 11.83 -22.55 -16.93
CA GLY A 263 13.28 -22.40 -16.91
C GLY A 263 13.94 -21.87 -18.19
N GLU A 264 13.17 -21.50 -19.22
CA GLU A 264 13.67 -21.00 -20.50
C GLU A 264 13.12 -19.59 -20.80
N SER A 265 13.70 -18.56 -20.19
CA SER A 265 13.23 -17.17 -20.32
C SER A 265 13.25 -16.63 -21.77
N SER A 266 14.10 -17.17 -22.65
CA SER A 266 14.15 -16.82 -24.08
C SER A 266 12.89 -17.22 -24.84
N SER A 267 12.11 -18.15 -24.30
CA SER A 267 10.85 -18.60 -24.92
C SER A 267 9.67 -17.66 -24.63
N CYS A 268 9.87 -16.62 -23.81
CA CYS A 268 8.85 -15.69 -23.37
C CYS A 268 8.16 -14.98 -24.55
N ALA A 269 6.84 -15.12 -24.63
CA ALA A 269 6.02 -14.46 -25.64
C ALA A 269 4.59 -14.21 -25.12
N GLY A 270 3.93 -13.19 -25.66
CA GLY A 270 2.54 -12.85 -25.33
C GLY A 270 1.58 -13.96 -25.68
N THR A 271 0.49 -14.09 -24.92
CA THR A 271 -0.56 -15.11 -25.11
C THR A 271 -1.12 -15.19 -26.55
N SER A 272 -1.13 -14.07 -27.28
CA SER A 272 -1.57 -14.02 -28.68
C SER A 272 -0.51 -14.43 -29.72
N ALA A 273 0.72 -14.75 -29.31
CA ALA A 273 1.80 -15.15 -30.21
C ALA A 273 1.52 -16.52 -30.83
N GLU A 274 2.00 -16.73 -32.06
CA GLU A 274 1.78 -17.99 -32.80
C GLU A 274 2.24 -19.23 -32.03
N ARG A 275 3.33 -19.10 -31.26
CA ARG A 275 3.86 -20.16 -30.38
C ARG A 275 2.83 -20.67 -29.36
N TRP A 276 1.97 -19.79 -28.84
CA TRP A 276 0.97 -20.13 -27.83
C TRP A 276 -0.44 -20.29 -28.39
N ARG A 277 -0.58 -20.27 -29.73
CA ARG A 277 -1.88 -20.42 -30.41
C ARG A 277 -2.63 -21.69 -30.03
N ARG A 278 -1.90 -22.78 -29.74
CA ARG A 278 -2.49 -24.05 -29.30
C ARG A 278 -3.26 -23.96 -27.96
N TYR A 279 -2.91 -22.99 -27.11
CA TYR A 279 -3.50 -22.83 -25.77
C TYR A 279 -4.50 -21.68 -25.72
N PHE A 280 -4.14 -20.52 -26.30
CA PHE A 280 -4.95 -19.30 -26.21
C PHE A 280 -5.74 -18.98 -27.48
N ASN A 281 -5.61 -19.80 -28.55
CA ASN A 281 -6.28 -19.60 -29.84
C ASN A 281 -6.04 -18.21 -30.46
N GLY A 282 -4.84 -17.65 -30.26
CA GLY A 282 -4.49 -16.30 -30.72
C GLY A 282 -5.08 -15.17 -29.87
N SER A 283 -5.78 -15.48 -28.77
CA SER A 283 -6.36 -14.50 -27.88
C SER A 283 -5.29 -13.78 -27.06
N ARG A 284 -5.43 -12.46 -26.94
CA ARG A 284 -4.57 -11.65 -26.09
C ARG A 284 -5.21 -11.48 -24.72
N VAL A 285 -4.68 -12.18 -23.72
CA VAL A 285 -5.16 -12.08 -22.34
C VAL A 285 -4.57 -10.83 -21.68
N ALA A 286 -5.45 -9.94 -21.22
CA ALA A 286 -5.07 -8.69 -20.58
C ALA A 286 -5.12 -8.79 -19.05
N LEU A 287 -4.16 -8.14 -18.39
CA LEU A 287 -4.17 -7.93 -16.94
C LEU A 287 -5.27 -6.93 -16.56
N GLN A 288 -5.98 -7.17 -15.45
CA GLN A 288 -7.06 -6.27 -15.01
C GLN A 288 -6.54 -4.88 -14.60
N PRO A 289 -7.39 -3.84 -14.66
CA PRO A 289 -7.03 -2.54 -14.12
C PRO A 289 -6.65 -2.64 -12.64
N GLY A 290 -5.55 -2.03 -12.24
CA GLY A 290 -4.96 -2.16 -10.91
C GLY A 290 -4.00 -3.35 -10.75
N SER A 291 -3.83 -4.21 -11.76
CA SER A 291 -2.78 -5.23 -11.76
C SER A 291 -1.40 -4.60 -11.88
N PRO A 292 -0.37 -5.14 -11.21
CA PRO A 292 0.98 -4.62 -11.30
C PRO A 292 1.60 -4.86 -12.68
N CYS A 293 2.44 -3.94 -13.13
CA CYS A 293 3.14 -4.00 -14.42
C CYS A 293 4.57 -3.43 -14.30
N ASP A 294 5.37 -3.55 -15.36
CA ASP A 294 6.76 -3.07 -15.42
C ASP A 294 7.65 -3.57 -14.26
N GLY A 295 7.53 -4.85 -13.93
CA GLY A 295 8.27 -5.44 -12.80
C GLY A 295 7.85 -4.85 -11.45
N LEU A 296 6.54 -4.67 -11.24
CA LEU A 296 5.92 -4.08 -10.05
C LEU A 296 6.06 -2.56 -9.91
N ARG A 297 6.72 -1.88 -10.85
CA ARG A 297 6.94 -0.41 -10.79
C ARG A 297 5.72 0.40 -11.20
N GLY A 298 4.62 -0.22 -11.57
CA GLY A 298 3.42 0.46 -12.03
C GLY A 298 2.15 -0.39 -11.91
N TYR A 299 1.04 0.21 -12.32
CA TYR A 299 -0.26 -0.44 -12.40
C TYR A 299 -0.90 -0.24 -13.78
N CYS A 300 -1.62 -1.24 -14.25
CA CYS A 300 -2.40 -1.14 -15.48
C CYS A 300 -3.66 -0.29 -15.28
N ASP A 301 -3.88 0.70 -16.15
CA ASP A 301 -5.12 1.49 -16.16
C ASP A 301 -6.25 0.80 -16.95
N ALA A 302 -7.45 1.41 -16.95
CA ALA A 302 -8.61 0.90 -17.69
C ALA A 302 -8.38 0.82 -19.21
N MET A 303 -7.44 1.60 -19.74
CA MET A 303 -7.04 1.63 -21.15
C MET A 303 -5.89 0.65 -21.45
N ARG A 304 -5.56 -0.23 -20.50
CA ARG A 304 -4.49 -1.24 -20.60
C ARG A 304 -3.10 -0.62 -20.82
N ARG A 305 -2.85 0.56 -20.24
CA ARG A 305 -1.52 1.17 -20.22
C ARG A 305 -0.89 1.04 -18.85
N CYS A 306 0.38 0.64 -18.83
CA CYS A 306 1.15 0.61 -17.60
C CYS A 306 1.48 2.03 -17.12
N ARG A 307 0.96 2.41 -15.96
CA ARG A 307 1.24 3.69 -15.28
C ARG A 307 2.28 3.44 -14.18
N ARG A 308 3.49 3.94 -14.39
CA ARG A 308 4.55 3.88 -13.38
C ARG A 308 4.16 4.65 -12.12
N VAL A 309 4.49 4.09 -10.98
CA VAL A 309 4.36 4.71 -9.67
C VAL A 309 5.60 5.57 -9.44
N ASP A 310 5.40 6.88 -9.30
CA ASP A 310 6.45 7.80 -8.86
C ASP A 310 6.34 7.93 -7.34
N ALA A 311 7.06 7.08 -6.61
CA ALA A 311 7.03 7.06 -5.14
C ALA A 311 7.82 8.21 -4.51
N GLU A 312 8.64 8.92 -5.29
CA GLU A 312 9.52 9.96 -4.80
C GLU A 312 8.96 11.36 -5.13
N GLY A 313 8.81 12.20 -4.10
CA GLY A 313 8.31 13.56 -4.30
C GLY A 313 9.19 14.40 -5.24
N PRO A 314 8.65 15.51 -5.80
CA PRO A 314 9.34 16.32 -6.81
C PRO A 314 10.71 16.87 -6.35
N LEU A 315 10.87 17.07 -5.03
CA LEU A 315 12.14 17.50 -4.42
C LEU A 315 13.23 16.42 -4.47
N VAL A 316 12.89 15.15 -4.28
CA VAL A 316 13.84 14.04 -4.35
C VAL A 316 14.25 13.82 -5.81
N ARG A 317 13.30 13.95 -6.74
CA ARG A 317 13.56 13.96 -8.18
C ARG A 317 14.49 15.10 -8.59
N LEU A 318 14.23 16.33 -8.12
CA LEU A 318 15.12 17.48 -8.33
C LEU A 318 16.52 17.21 -7.79
N LYS A 319 16.61 16.68 -6.56
CA LYS A 319 17.90 16.33 -5.96
C LYS A 319 18.65 15.28 -6.78
N LYS A 320 17.98 14.21 -7.23
CA LYS A 320 18.62 13.18 -8.07
C LYS A 320 19.01 13.72 -9.44
N ALA A 321 18.12 14.44 -10.12
CA ALA A 321 18.37 15.02 -11.43
C ALA A 321 19.54 16.03 -11.42
N PHE A 322 19.69 16.82 -10.35
CA PHE A 322 20.78 17.79 -10.24
C PHE A 322 22.08 17.21 -9.65
N PHE A 323 22.01 16.18 -8.79
CA PHE A 323 23.14 15.73 -7.98
C PHE A 323 23.53 14.25 -8.16
N GLU A 324 22.93 13.49 -9.10
CA GLU A 324 23.41 12.14 -9.42
C GLU A 324 24.80 12.17 -10.09
N GLY A 325 25.66 11.23 -9.66
CA GLY A 325 27.12 11.35 -9.65
C GLY A 325 27.81 11.60 -11.00
N LYS A 326 27.17 11.36 -12.14
CA LYS A 326 27.77 11.67 -13.46
C LYS A 326 27.85 13.17 -13.71
N ILE A 327 26.83 13.93 -13.32
CA ILE A 327 26.84 15.39 -13.51
C ILE A 327 27.75 16.04 -12.47
N TYR A 328 27.69 15.59 -11.21
CA TYR A 328 28.55 16.15 -10.16
C TYR A 328 30.04 15.94 -10.44
N LEU A 329 30.45 14.73 -10.86
CA LEU A 329 31.84 14.47 -11.25
C LEU A 329 32.25 15.28 -12.49
N ASN A 330 31.39 15.39 -13.50
CA ASN A 330 31.67 16.19 -14.69
C ASN A 330 31.75 17.69 -14.38
N VAL A 331 30.92 18.21 -13.47
CA VAL A 331 30.95 19.62 -13.04
C VAL A 331 32.21 19.90 -12.24
N VAL A 332 32.59 19.02 -11.31
CA VAL A 332 33.85 19.20 -10.54
C VAL A 332 35.06 19.15 -11.47
N GLN A 333 35.10 18.19 -12.41
CA GLN A 333 36.17 18.11 -13.41
C GLN A 333 36.19 19.33 -14.34
N TRP A 334 35.03 19.83 -14.77
CA TRP A 334 34.92 21.03 -15.59
C TRP A 334 35.36 22.28 -14.83
N VAL A 335 34.96 22.45 -13.57
CA VAL A 335 35.36 23.57 -12.70
C VAL A 335 36.87 23.53 -12.43
N GLN A 336 37.47 22.35 -12.24
CA GLN A 336 38.92 22.22 -12.10
C GLN A 336 39.66 22.57 -13.41
N ALA A 337 39.13 22.16 -14.57
CA ALA A 337 39.73 22.46 -15.88
C ALA A 337 39.54 23.93 -16.32
N HIS A 338 38.41 24.54 -15.98
CA HIS A 338 37.99 25.88 -16.42
C HIS A 338 37.65 26.79 -15.23
N TRP A 339 38.50 26.80 -14.21
CA TRP A 339 38.29 27.55 -12.97
C TRP A 339 38.05 29.06 -13.20
N TRP A 340 38.71 29.64 -14.21
CA TRP A 340 38.53 31.03 -14.61
C TRP A 340 37.14 31.28 -15.20
N GLY A 341 36.57 30.31 -15.93
CA GLY A 341 35.21 30.38 -16.48
C GLY A 341 34.16 30.31 -15.37
N ALA A 342 34.36 29.44 -14.39
CA ALA A 342 33.50 29.38 -13.20
C ALA A 342 33.56 30.69 -12.38
N ALA A 343 34.74 31.29 -12.23
CA ALA A 343 34.90 32.59 -11.57
C ALA A 343 34.19 33.73 -12.31
N LEU A 344 34.29 33.77 -13.65
CA LEU A 344 33.58 34.75 -14.48
C LEU A 344 32.06 34.58 -14.41
N ILE A 345 31.55 33.35 -14.39
CA ILE A 345 30.12 33.08 -14.18
C ILE A 345 29.68 33.57 -12.79
N GLY A 346 30.47 33.30 -11.75
CA GLY A 346 30.21 33.80 -10.40
C GLY A 346 30.14 35.33 -10.33
N VAL A 347 31.11 36.03 -10.94
CA VAL A 347 31.11 37.49 -11.04
C VAL A 347 29.90 37.99 -11.84
N GLY A 348 29.56 37.33 -12.94
CA GLY A 348 28.39 37.65 -13.76
C GLY A 348 27.08 37.54 -12.98
N VAL A 349 26.91 36.50 -12.16
CA VAL A 349 25.73 36.33 -11.30
C VAL A 349 25.67 37.42 -10.23
N VAL A 350 26.80 37.79 -9.62
CA VAL A 350 26.86 38.88 -8.63
C VAL A 350 26.52 40.22 -9.27
N VAL A 351 27.08 40.52 -10.45
CA VAL A 351 26.76 41.74 -11.20
C VAL A 351 25.28 41.75 -11.58
N ALA A 352 24.72 40.63 -12.05
CA ALA A 352 23.30 40.52 -12.39
C ALA A 352 22.39 40.72 -11.16
N MET A 353 22.77 40.15 -10.01
CA MET A 353 22.08 40.36 -8.73
C MET A 353 22.13 41.83 -8.29
N ILE A 354 23.29 42.48 -8.40
CA ILE A 354 23.43 43.92 -8.10
C ILE A 354 22.58 44.75 -9.06
N LEU A 355 22.61 44.44 -10.36
CA LEU A 355 21.79 45.13 -11.37
C LEU A 355 20.30 44.94 -11.09
N PHE A 356 19.89 43.72 -10.74
CA PHE A 356 18.52 43.42 -10.36
C PHE A 356 18.10 44.21 -9.11
N ILE A 357 18.94 44.23 -8.07
CA ILE A 357 18.68 45.03 -6.85
C ILE A 357 18.60 46.52 -7.18
N VAL A 358 19.49 47.06 -8.01
CA VAL A 358 19.49 48.48 -8.39
C VAL A 358 18.24 48.82 -9.20
N VAL A 359 17.89 48.01 -10.21
CA VAL A 359 16.68 48.20 -11.03
C VAL A 359 15.43 48.07 -10.19
N CYS A 360 15.34 47.06 -9.32
CA CYS A 360 14.22 46.93 -8.39
C CYS A 360 14.19 48.08 -7.37
N SER A 361 15.32 48.57 -6.87
CA SER A 361 15.34 49.72 -5.95
C SER A 361 14.92 51.05 -6.59
N ALA A 362 15.07 51.17 -7.92
CA ALA A 362 14.58 52.32 -8.68
C ALA A 362 13.07 52.25 -8.96
N HIS A 363 12.49 51.05 -8.99
CA HIS A 363 11.07 50.82 -9.32
C HIS A 363 10.19 50.43 -8.12
N VAL A 364 10.77 50.22 -6.94
CA VAL A 364 10.04 50.00 -5.69
C VAL A 364 10.03 51.32 -4.91
N PRO A 365 8.90 52.05 -4.83
CA PRO A 365 8.82 53.27 -4.04
C PRO A 365 9.08 52.95 -2.57
N SER A 366 9.96 53.73 -1.93
CA SER A 366 10.27 53.53 -0.52
C SER A 366 9.03 53.84 0.34
N SER A 367 8.73 52.99 1.32
CA SER A 367 7.70 53.27 2.34
C SER A 367 8.12 54.35 3.35
N ASN A 368 9.22 55.08 3.07
CA ASN A 368 9.79 56.09 3.96
C ASN A 368 9.29 57.48 3.56
N PRO A 369 8.47 58.16 4.38
CA PRO A 369 7.81 59.41 4.03
C PRO A 369 8.74 60.63 3.87
N ASN A 370 10.05 60.49 4.12
CA ASN A 370 11.02 61.60 4.08
C ASN A 370 12.04 61.52 2.93
N PHE A 371 11.90 60.60 1.97
CA PHE A 371 12.78 60.59 0.79
C PHE A 371 12.21 61.49 -0.32
N THR A 372 12.91 62.57 -0.65
CA THR A 372 12.62 63.36 -1.85
C THR A 372 13.19 62.65 -3.08
N PRO A 373 12.38 62.41 -4.14
CA PRO A 373 12.86 61.73 -5.33
C PRO A 373 13.85 62.63 -6.12
N PRO A 374 14.91 62.05 -6.71
CA PRO A 374 15.81 62.80 -7.58
C PRO A 374 15.09 63.22 -8.87
N ARG A 375 15.41 64.43 -9.36
CA ARG A 375 14.95 64.96 -10.65
C ARG A 375 15.53 64.20 -11.84
#